data_AF-A0A958ESV1-F1
#
_entry.id   AF-A0A958ESV1-F1
#
_cell.length_a   1.000
_cell.length_b   1.000
_cell.length_c   1.000
_cell.angle_alpha   90.00
_cell.angle_beta   90.00
_cell.angle_gamma   90.00
#
_symmetry.space_group_name_H-M   'P 1'
#
loop_
_entity.id
_entity.type
_entity.pdbx_description
1 polymer ?
#
loop_
_entity_poly.entity_id
_entity_poly.type
_entity_poly.pdbx_seq_one_letter_code
_entity_poly.pdbx_strand_id
1 'polypeptide(L)'
;MDPIKEGKKLFKKIGDEFCSKTLSDLNDIEKFLNELINKTRGLVIVDFLDTSNWDKIEKFEINKETGQLTIFWRDYRGKEESVSEKESRKFVFPASVYKLSLFINTIEPFRVGEFPIFFINGYTKTLKEIKKLYSHDSAELNIIKESFFEKRIARKVNDNFEVINFHCTPIYSIAILPKNFHVSTHVSKTLLYLHNIEHSISRLAQTNDSLNNLKESDIDGISEKVNSTRRILESILKIECCFRNVVLNKNYSQVLLGDLFKALRDEKDETTKLLFGRLAELLNKFSHDSGHPVIVDEAKLVVLLVMTYATIFKNEIKNEIS
;
A
#
# COMPACT_ATOMS: atom_id res chain seq x y z
N MET A 1 22.94 -21.29 -5.35
CA MET A 1 23.15 -19.85 -5.07
C MET A 1 22.74 -19.57 -3.64
N ASP A 2 23.54 -18.81 -2.91
CA ASP A 2 23.26 -18.40 -1.52
C ASP A 2 22.39 -17.14 -1.52
N PRO A 3 21.13 -17.18 -1.05
CA PRO A 3 20.24 -16.01 -1.06
C PRO A 3 20.77 -14.81 -0.27
N ILE A 4 21.58 -15.04 0.76
CA ILE A 4 22.16 -13.99 1.60
C ILE A 4 23.29 -13.28 0.88
N LYS A 5 24.07 -13.97 0.04
CA LYS A 5 25.20 -13.38 -0.69
C LYS A 5 24.85 -12.96 -2.11
N GLU A 6 23.91 -13.66 -2.74
CA GLU A 6 23.59 -13.55 -4.16
C GLU A 6 22.14 -13.08 -4.42
N GLY A 7 21.45 -12.54 -3.41
CA GLY A 7 20.05 -12.08 -3.50
C GLY A 7 19.76 -11.23 -4.74
N LYS A 8 20.56 -10.18 -5.02
CA LYS A 8 20.43 -9.33 -6.22
C LYS A 8 20.46 -10.14 -7.52
N LYS A 9 21.33 -11.15 -7.65
CA LYS A 9 21.40 -12.01 -8.84
C LYS A 9 20.16 -12.90 -8.97
N LEU A 10 19.66 -13.42 -7.86
CA LEU A 10 18.41 -14.19 -7.83
C LEU A 10 17.23 -13.32 -8.24
N PHE A 11 17.15 -12.10 -7.71
CA PHE A 11 16.10 -11.13 -8.07
C PHE A 11 16.22 -10.69 -9.53
N LYS A 12 17.43 -10.52 -10.08
CA LYS A 12 17.62 -10.30 -11.52
C LYS A 12 17.01 -11.44 -12.33
N LYS A 13 17.31 -12.70 -12.00
CA LYS A 13 16.74 -13.88 -12.70
C LYS A 13 15.21 -13.96 -12.60
N ILE A 14 14.66 -13.75 -11.40
CA ILE A 14 13.19 -13.67 -11.20
C ILE A 14 12.64 -12.50 -12.02
N GLY A 15 13.36 -11.39 -12.03
CA GLY A 15 13.00 -10.21 -12.79
C GLY A 15 12.97 -10.46 -14.29
N ASP A 16 13.94 -11.16 -14.84
CA ASP A 16 13.97 -11.49 -16.27
C ASP A 16 12.77 -12.35 -16.68
N GLU A 17 12.22 -13.15 -15.76
CA GLU A 17 11.03 -13.98 -15.98
C GLU A 17 9.71 -13.19 -15.80
N PHE A 18 9.64 -12.25 -14.86
CA PHE A 18 8.38 -11.61 -14.43
C PHE A 18 8.30 -10.07 -14.59
N CYS A 19 9.39 -9.38 -14.96
CA CYS A 19 9.44 -7.91 -15.02
C CYS A 19 8.79 -7.28 -16.25
N SER A 20 8.30 -8.06 -17.21
CA SER A 20 7.78 -7.49 -18.46
C SER A 20 6.43 -6.77 -18.27
N LYS A 21 5.73 -7.01 -17.16
CA LYS A 21 4.43 -6.39 -16.87
C LYS A 21 4.13 -6.41 -15.36
N THR A 22 3.24 -5.52 -14.94
CA THR A 22 2.55 -5.63 -13.65
C THR A 22 1.73 -6.93 -13.60
N LEU A 23 1.85 -7.67 -12.50
CA LEU A 23 1.12 -8.91 -12.28
C LEU A 23 -0.22 -8.59 -11.59
N SER A 24 -1.33 -8.89 -12.26
CA SER A 24 -2.69 -8.72 -11.71
C SER A 24 -3.51 -10.00 -11.74
N ASP A 25 -3.10 -11.00 -12.54
CA ASP A 25 -3.75 -12.31 -12.57
C ASP A 25 -3.27 -13.15 -11.37
N LEU A 26 -4.21 -13.82 -10.70
CA LEU A 26 -3.91 -14.58 -9.47
C LEU A 26 -3.01 -15.80 -9.74
N ASN A 27 -3.07 -16.41 -10.93
CA ASN A 27 -2.17 -17.51 -11.28
C ASN A 27 -0.76 -17.00 -11.58
N ASP A 28 -0.63 -15.85 -12.26
CA ASP A 28 0.66 -15.20 -12.48
C ASP A 28 1.32 -14.80 -11.13
N ILE A 29 0.53 -14.26 -10.20
CA ILE A 29 0.97 -13.90 -8.83
C ILE A 29 1.40 -15.14 -8.05
N GLU A 30 0.60 -16.21 -8.08
CA GLU A 30 0.93 -17.48 -7.43
C GLU A 30 2.24 -18.08 -7.99
N LYS A 31 2.38 -18.09 -9.32
CA LYS A 31 3.60 -18.56 -9.99
C LYS A 31 4.82 -17.74 -9.58
N PHE A 32 4.67 -16.41 -9.55
CA PHE A 32 5.72 -15.50 -9.10
C PHE A 32 6.14 -15.78 -7.65
N LEU A 33 5.20 -15.89 -6.71
CA LEU A 33 5.52 -16.11 -5.30
C LEU A 33 6.16 -17.48 -5.06
N ASN A 34 5.70 -18.52 -5.76
CA ASN A 34 6.34 -19.83 -5.74
C ASN A 34 7.79 -19.75 -6.23
N GLU A 35 8.04 -19.09 -7.35
CA GLU A 35 9.41 -18.95 -7.90
C GLU A 35 10.31 -18.12 -6.98
N LEU A 36 9.79 -17.01 -6.44
CA LEU A 36 10.47 -16.18 -5.46
C LEU A 36 10.91 -17.00 -4.25
N ILE A 37 9.99 -17.74 -3.62
CA ILE A 37 10.29 -18.54 -2.43
C ILE A 37 11.26 -19.67 -2.78
N ASN A 38 11.07 -20.36 -3.91
CA ASN A 38 11.94 -21.47 -4.31
C ASN A 38 13.38 -21.00 -4.59
N LYS A 39 13.57 -19.94 -5.39
CA LYS A 39 14.90 -19.43 -5.72
C LYS A 39 15.60 -18.81 -4.51
N THR A 40 14.86 -18.15 -3.62
CA THR A 40 15.44 -17.44 -2.45
C THR A 40 15.41 -18.26 -1.16
N ARG A 41 14.82 -19.45 -1.16
CA ARG A 41 14.49 -20.24 0.05
C ARG A 41 13.68 -19.42 1.07
N GLY A 42 12.86 -18.51 0.56
CA GLY A 42 12.10 -17.53 1.33
C GLY A 42 12.92 -16.40 1.95
N LEU A 43 14.25 -16.37 1.80
CA LEU A 43 15.12 -15.38 2.42
C LEU A 43 15.12 -14.07 1.61
N VAL A 44 14.20 -13.18 1.99
CA VAL A 44 14.00 -11.87 1.37
C VAL A 44 13.83 -10.82 2.47
N ILE A 45 13.87 -9.54 2.11
CA ILE A 45 13.41 -8.46 2.99
C ILE A 45 11.99 -8.11 2.55
N VAL A 46 11.07 -7.95 3.51
CA VAL A 46 9.74 -7.42 3.26
C VAL A 46 9.58 -6.16 4.10
N ASP A 47 9.64 -5.00 3.45
CA ASP A 47 9.43 -3.72 4.11
C ASP A 47 7.99 -3.25 3.92
N PHE A 48 7.41 -2.69 4.96
CA PHE A 48 6.04 -2.17 4.97
C PHE A 48 6.07 -0.66 5.15
N LEU A 49 5.18 0.06 4.47
CA LEU A 49 5.19 1.53 4.42
C LEU A 49 5.13 2.17 5.83
N ASP A 50 4.17 1.77 6.66
CA ASP A 50 3.89 2.36 7.98
C ASP A 50 4.20 1.41 9.16
N THR A 51 4.70 0.20 8.92
CA THR A 51 4.99 -0.78 9.99
C THR A 51 6.43 -1.31 9.96
N SER A 52 6.69 -2.38 10.74
CA SER A 52 7.98 -3.06 10.87
C SER A 52 8.38 -3.74 9.56
N ASN A 53 9.51 -4.44 9.54
CA ASN A 53 9.98 -5.21 8.39
C ASN A 53 10.07 -6.70 8.72
N TRP A 54 10.06 -7.55 7.70
CA TRP A 54 10.31 -8.97 7.83
C TRP A 54 11.57 -9.38 7.08
N ASP A 55 12.12 -10.50 7.53
CA ASP A 55 13.40 -11.02 7.09
C ASP A 55 13.29 -12.32 6.28
N LYS A 56 12.05 -12.82 6.10
CA LYS A 56 11.72 -14.07 5.44
C LYS A 56 10.24 -14.14 5.02
N ILE A 57 9.96 -14.91 3.98
CA ILE A 57 8.63 -15.47 3.65
C ILE A 57 8.74 -16.99 3.73
N GLU A 58 8.08 -17.62 4.71
CA GLU A 58 8.12 -19.09 4.86
C GLU A 58 7.25 -19.81 3.82
N LYS A 59 6.04 -19.30 3.59
CA LYS A 59 5.08 -19.81 2.60
C LYS A 59 4.01 -18.76 2.33
N PHE A 60 3.13 -19.03 1.37
CA PHE A 60 1.93 -18.24 1.13
C PHE A 60 0.74 -19.14 0.81
N GLU A 61 -0.46 -18.59 0.94
CA GLU A 61 -1.72 -19.19 0.55
C GLU A 61 -2.52 -18.14 -0.23
N ILE A 62 -3.15 -18.53 -1.34
CA ILE A 62 -4.00 -17.65 -2.14
C ILE A 62 -5.39 -18.26 -2.31
N ASN A 63 -6.42 -17.53 -1.92
CA ASN A 63 -7.80 -17.88 -2.23
C ASN A 63 -8.14 -17.28 -3.60
N LYS A 64 -8.28 -18.14 -4.62
CA LYS A 64 -8.54 -17.73 -6.00
C LYS A 64 -9.94 -17.16 -6.23
N GLU A 65 -10.90 -17.49 -5.38
CA GLU A 65 -12.28 -16.97 -5.48
C GLU A 65 -12.38 -15.54 -4.94
N THR A 66 -11.66 -15.25 -3.85
CA THR A 66 -11.75 -13.97 -3.16
C THR A 66 -10.61 -13.02 -3.46
N GLY A 67 -9.49 -13.52 -4.01
CA GLY A 67 -8.25 -12.76 -4.16
C GLY A 67 -7.53 -12.49 -2.83
N GLN A 68 -7.86 -13.23 -1.78
CA GLN A 68 -7.15 -13.09 -0.50
C GLN A 68 -5.79 -13.79 -0.58
N LEU A 69 -4.72 -13.01 -0.42
CA LEU A 69 -3.36 -13.49 -0.27
C LEU A 69 -2.95 -13.47 1.20
N THR A 70 -2.47 -14.60 1.69
CA THR A 70 -1.89 -14.75 3.03
C THR A 70 -0.41 -15.12 2.91
N ILE A 71 0.48 -14.29 3.47
CA ILE A 71 1.93 -14.52 3.48
C ILE A 71 2.35 -14.85 4.92
N PHE A 72 3.06 -15.96 5.10
CA PHE A 72 3.51 -16.41 6.41
C PHE A 72 4.94 -15.94 6.64
N TRP A 73 5.15 -15.13 7.68
CA TRP A 73 6.49 -14.81 8.15
C TRP A 73 7.08 -15.98 8.94
N ARG A 74 6.30 -16.50 9.91
CA ARG A 74 6.66 -17.62 10.77
C ARG A 74 5.45 -18.50 11.06
N ASP A 75 5.57 -19.79 10.81
CA ASP A 75 4.62 -20.82 11.24
C ASP A 75 5.38 -21.81 12.14
N TYR A 76 5.06 -21.82 13.43
CA TYR A 76 5.66 -22.72 14.41
C TYR A 76 4.82 -23.98 14.64
N ARG A 77 3.65 -24.09 13.98
CA ARG A 77 2.82 -25.28 14.07
C ARG A 77 3.54 -26.45 13.40
N GLY A 78 3.58 -27.59 14.08
CA GLY A 78 4.22 -28.81 13.56
C GLY A 78 5.75 -28.74 13.49
N LYS A 79 6.40 -27.71 14.04
CA LYS A 79 7.85 -27.74 14.25
C LYS A 79 8.18 -28.60 15.46
N GLU A 80 9.13 -29.51 15.29
CA GLU A 80 9.70 -30.26 16.42
C GLU A 80 10.58 -29.32 17.22
N GLU A 81 10.17 -29.04 18.46
CA GLU A 81 10.88 -28.21 19.42
C GLU A 81 10.88 -28.96 20.76
N SER A 82 12.00 -28.95 21.47
CA SER A 82 12.02 -29.34 22.87
C SER A 82 11.18 -28.36 23.70
N VAL A 83 10.79 -28.76 24.92
CA VAL A 83 10.01 -27.90 25.83
C VAL A 83 10.73 -26.56 26.08
N SER A 84 12.04 -26.62 26.34
CA SER A 84 12.86 -25.43 26.62
C SER A 84 13.00 -24.50 25.40
N GLU A 85 13.16 -25.05 24.18
CA GLU A 85 13.20 -24.26 22.95
C GLU A 85 11.86 -23.57 22.70
N LYS A 86 10.76 -24.30 22.88
CA LYS A 86 9.41 -23.76 22.71
C LYS A 86 9.11 -22.65 23.71
N GLU A 87 9.54 -22.78 24.97
CA GLU A 87 9.40 -21.74 25.99
C GLU A 87 10.24 -20.51 25.65
N SER A 88 11.52 -20.70 25.30
CA SER A 88 12.42 -19.62 24.91
C SER A 88 11.91 -18.87 23.67
N ARG A 89 11.41 -19.61 22.68
CA ARG A 89 10.76 -19.03 21.50
C ARG A 89 9.53 -18.23 21.89
N LYS A 90 8.63 -18.77 22.73
CA LYS A 90 7.40 -18.08 23.15
C LYS A 90 7.65 -16.79 23.91
N PHE A 91 8.81 -16.66 24.57
CA PHE A 91 9.22 -15.41 25.21
C PHE A 91 9.39 -14.26 24.20
N VAL A 92 9.89 -14.56 23.00
CA VAL A 92 10.10 -13.57 21.92
C VAL A 92 8.91 -13.54 20.95
N PHE A 93 8.36 -14.71 20.63
CA PHE A 93 7.31 -14.95 19.66
C PHE A 93 6.17 -15.75 20.30
N PRO A 94 5.29 -15.13 21.10
CA PRO A 94 4.25 -15.85 21.84
C PRO A 94 3.23 -16.59 20.95
N ALA A 95 3.01 -16.14 19.72
CA ALA A 95 2.06 -16.76 18.80
C ALA A 95 2.62 -18.03 18.15
N SER A 96 1.72 -18.95 17.78
CA SER A 96 2.04 -20.11 16.95
C SER A 96 2.26 -19.71 15.49
N VAL A 97 1.60 -18.63 15.02
CA VAL A 97 1.66 -18.20 13.62
C VAL A 97 1.72 -16.67 13.56
N TYR A 98 2.59 -16.17 12.68
CA TYR A 98 2.69 -14.76 12.29
C TYR A 98 2.52 -14.66 10.78
N LYS A 99 1.47 -13.96 10.35
CA LYS A 99 1.12 -13.83 8.94
C LYS A 99 0.61 -12.44 8.59
N LEU A 100 0.70 -12.14 7.30
CA LEU A 100 0.17 -10.96 6.65
C LEU A 100 -0.99 -11.44 5.81
N SER A 101 -2.08 -10.69 5.81
CA SER A 101 -3.17 -10.94 4.91
C SER A 101 -3.57 -9.65 4.20
N LEU A 102 -3.89 -9.77 2.93
CA LEU A 102 -4.44 -8.69 2.12
C LEU A 102 -5.30 -9.27 1.01
N PHE A 103 -6.19 -8.45 0.47
CA PHE A 103 -6.81 -8.74 -0.81
C PHE A 103 -5.87 -8.17 -1.87
N ILE A 104 -5.20 -9.05 -2.63
CA ILE A 104 -4.16 -8.65 -3.58
C ILE A 104 -4.80 -7.97 -4.80
N ASN A 105 -4.24 -6.85 -5.24
CA ASN A 105 -4.60 -6.21 -6.49
C ASN A 105 -3.50 -6.45 -7.53
N THR A 106 -2.28 -5.99 -7.23
CA THR A 106 -1.15 -6.11 -8.16
C THR A 106 0.18 -6.33 -7.45
N ILE A 107 1.11 -6.97 -8.17
CA ILE A 107 2.54 -6.94 -7.87
C ILE A 107 3.24 -6.24 -9.04
N GLU A 108 3.93 -5.15 -8.75
CA GLU A 108 4.63 -4.33 -9.75
C GLU A 108 6.15 -4.43 -9.57
N PRO A 109 6.88 -4.82 -10.63
CA PRO A 109 8.34 -4.79 -10.62
C PRO A 109 8.86 -3.35 -10.77
N PHE A 110 9.66 -2.88 -9.81
CA PHE A 110 10.34 -1.59 -9.82
C PHE A 110 11.84 -1.81 -10.00
N ARG A 111 12.42 -1.39 -11.15
CA ARG A 111 13.83 -1.64 -11.45
C ARG A 111 14.76 -0.69 -10.68
N VAL A 112 15.70 -1.27 -9.94
CA VAL A 112 16.81 -0.55 -9.30
C VAL A 112 18.13 -1.09 -9.85
N GLY A 113 18.67 -0.41 -10.86
CA GLY A 113 19.84 -0.89 -11.59
C GLY A 113 19.56 -2.22 -12.29
N GLU A 114 20.32 -3.26 -11.94
CA GLU A 114 20.25 -4.57 -12.61
C GLU A 114 19.23 -5.56 -12.03
N PHE A 115 18.54 -5.22 -10.94
CA PHE A 115 17.55 -6.11 -10.32
C PHE A 115 16.28 -5.35 -9.96
N PRO A 116 15.11 -6.01 -9.95
CA PRO A 116 13.88 -5.41 -9.49
C PRO A 116 13.76 -5.44 -7.96
N ILE A 117 12.98 -4.51 -7.44
CA ILE A 117 12.20 -4.63 -6.21
C ILE A 117 10.77 -4.95 -6.62
N PHE A 118 10.01 -5.67 -5.81
CA PHE A 118 8.60 -5.95 -6.12
C PHE A 118 7.70 -5.21 -5.15
N PHE A 119 6.87 -4.31 -5.66
CA PHE A 119 5.90 -3.58 -4.87
C PHE A 119 4.53 -4.25 -4.92
N ILE A 120 3.86 -4.33 -3.78
CA ILE A 120 2.56 -4.98 -3.67
C ILE A 120 1.50 -3.93 -3.35
N ASN A 121 0.41 -3.97 -4.13
CA ASN A 121 -0.80 -3.21 -3.91
C ASN A 121 -1.95 -4.16 -3.55
N GLY A 122 -2.79 -3.74 -2.61
CA GLY A 122 -3.97 -4.49 -2.18
C GLY A 122 -5.27 -3.73 -2.40
N TYR A 123 -6.34 -4.24 -1.82
CA TYR A 123 -7.61 -3.54 -1.66
C TYR A 123 -7.87 -3.25 -0.18
N THR A 124 -8.60 -2.17 0.08
CA THR A 124 -9.06 -1.85 1.43
C THR A 124 -10.20 -2.77 1.85
N LYS A 125 -10.15 -3.20 3.11
CA LYS A 125 -11.30 -3.77 3.83
C LYS A 125 -11.60 -2.93 5.06
N THR A 126 -12.88 -2.76 5.35
CA THR A 126 -13.33 -2.14 6.60
C THR A 126 -13.05 -3.06 7.78
N LEU A 127 -12.90 -2.49 8.98
CA LEU A 127 -12.71 -3.28 10.18
C LEU A 127 -13.83 -4.32 10.41
N LYS A 128 -15.07 -3.99 10.01
CA LYS A 128 -16.22 -4.88 10.07
C LYS A 128 -16.04 -6.10 9.16
N GLU A 129 -15.60 -5.90 7.92
CA GLU A 129 -15.32 -7.00 6.99
C GLU A 129 -14.19 -7.88 7.49
N ILE A 130 -13.12 -7.29 8.03
CA ILE A 130 -11.97 -8.04 8.54
C ILE A 130 -12.37 -8.87 9.77
N LYS A 131 -13.16 -8.31 10.69
CA LYS A 131 -13.71 -9.07 11.83
C LYS A 131 -14.54 -10.27 11.35
N LYS A 132 -15.41 -10.06 10.37
CA LYS A 132 -16.23 -11.13 9.78
C LYS A 132 -15.37 -12.24 9.15
N LEU A 133 -14.28 -11.86 8.49
CA LEU A 133 -13.36 -12.81 7.84
C LEU A 133 -12.69 -13.75 8.84
N TYR A 134 -12.37 -13.26 10.04
CA TYR A 134 -11.61 -14.03 11.03
C TYR A 134 -12.42 -14.52 12.22
N SER A 135 -13.69 -14.15 12.33
CA SER A 135 -14.59 -14.62 13.40
C SER A 135 -14.99 -16.08 13.22
N HIS A 136 -15.00 -16.59 11.98
CA HIS A 136 -15.29 -18.01 11.72
C HIS A 136 -14.16 -18.86 12.31
N ASP A 137 -14.53 -19.88 13.10
CA ASP A 137 -13.63 -20.84 13.79
C ASP A 137 -12.70 -20.25 14.85
N SER A 138 -12.97 -19.02 15.30
CA SER A 138 -12.17 -18.34 16.30
C SER A 138 -12.85 -18.36 17.66
N ALA A 139 -12.20 -18.95 18.66
CA ALA A 139 -12.69 -18.92 20.04
C ALA A 139 -12.55 -17.50 20.66
N GLU A 140 -11.51 -16.76 20.26
CA GLU A 140 -11.22 -15.42 20.73
C GLU A 140 -10.66 -14.57 19.59
N LEU A 141 -11.11 -13.33 19.42
CA LEU A 141 -10.59 -12.38 18.43
C LEU A 141 -10.40 -11.00 19.06
N ASN A 142 -9.16 -10.51 19.03
CA ASN A 142 -8.76 -9.24 19.60
C ASN A 142 -8.04 -8.38 18.55
N ILE A 143 -8.28 -7.07 18.55
CA ILE A 143 -7.51 -6.12 17.77
C ILE A 143 -6.40 -5.58 18.69
N ILE A 144 -5.15 -5.85 18.32
CA ILE A 144 -3.98 -5.53 19.16
C ILE A 144 -3.49 -4.12 18.86
N LYS A 145 -3.48 -3.74 17.58
CA LYS A 145 -2.99 -2.44 17.12
C LYS A 145 -3.72 -2.03 15.85
N GLU A 146 -3.99 -0.75 15.77
CA GLU A 146 -4.51 -0.11 14.56
C GLU A 146 -3.48 0.91 14.08
N SER A 147 -2.85 0.67 12.91
CA SER A 147 -2.18 1.74 12.17
C SER A 147 -3.11 2.25 11.08
N PHE A 148 -2.62 3.21 10.30
CA PHE A 148 -3.41 3.80 9.23
C PHE A 148 -3.58 2.84 8.04
N PHE A 149 -2.55 2.06 7.70
CA PHE A 149 -2.61 1.08 6.60
C PHE A 149 -2.73 -0.38 7.05
N GLU A 150 -2.49 -0.71 8.33
CA GLU A 150 -2.53 -2.06 8.86
C GLU A 150 -3.48 -2.18 10.07
N LYS A 151 -4.18 -3.32 10.16
CA LYS A 151 -4.91 -3.75 11.36
C LYS A 151 -4.30 -5.05 11.87
N ARG A 152 -3.75 -5.02 13.08
CA ARG A 152 -3.15 -6.20 13.72
C ARG A 152 -4.17 -6.91 14.59
N ILE A 153 -4.39 -8.18 14.28
CA ILE A 153 -5.40 -9.04 14.90
C ILE A 153 -4.71 -10.21 15.57
N ALA A 154 -5.14 -10.52 16.78
CA ALA A 154 -4.84 -11.76 17.47
C ALA A 154 -6.09 -12.62 17.48
N ARG A 155 -5.93 -13.91 17.20
CA ARG A 155 -7.03 -14.87 17.35
C ARG A 155 -6.58 -16.22 17.87
N LYS A 156 -7.51 -16.96 18.47
CA LYS A 156 -7.28 -18.34 18.92
C LYS A 156 -8.10 -19.32 18.06
N VAL A 157 -7.42 -20.22 17.35
CA VAL A 157 -8.01 -21.26 16.48
C VAL A 157 -7.42 -22.61 16.85
N ASN A 158 -8.24 -23.58 17.25
CA ASN A 158 -7.80 -24.94 17.63
C ASN A 158 -6.57 -24.91 18.59
N ASP A 159 -6.70 -24.16 19.68
CA ASP A 159 -5.65 -23.89 20.69
C ASP A 159 -4.36 -23.21 20.20
N ASN A 160 -4.29 -22.82 18.93
CA ASN A 160 -3.19 -22.04 18.40
C ASN A 160 -3.51 -20.55 18.41
N PHE A 161 -2.58 -19.76 18.93
CA PHE A 161 -2.65 -18.31 18.86
C PHE A 161 -2.05 -17.85 17.54
N GLU A 162 -2.81 -17.09 16.76
CA GLU A 162 -2.38 -16.50 15.49
C GLU A 162 -2.31 -14.98 15.61
N VAL A 163 -1.24 -14.40 15.06
CA VAL A 163 -1.11 -12.96 14.85
C VAL A 163 -1.19 -12.68 13.35
N ILE A 164 -2.10 -11.79 12.98
CA ILE A 164 -2.41 -11.43 11.60
C ILE A 164 -2.23 -9.93 11.45
N ASN A 165 -1.29 -9.52 10.62
CA ASN A 165 -1.19 -8.15 10.14
C ASN A 165 -2.05 -8.05 8.88
N PHE A 166 -3.22 -7.43 8.97
CA PHE A 166 -4.09 -7.27 7.82
C PHE A 166 -3.83 -5.92 7.16
N HIS A 167 -3.46 -5.93 5.88
CA HIS A 167 -3.16 -4.72 5.12
C HIS A 167 -4.43 -4.16 4.44
N CYS A 168 -4.74 -2.89 4.67
CA CYS A 168 -6.04 -2.27 4.40
C CYS A 168 -5.99 -1.08 3.45
N THR A 169 -5.05 -1.02 2.52
CA THR A 169 -4.84 0.17 1.68
C THR A 169 -4.76 -0.16 0.18
N PRO A 170 -5.33 0.68 -0.70
CA PRO A 170 -5.26 0.54 -2.14
C PRO A 170 -4.05 1.31 -2.71
N ILE A 171 -2.91 1.19 -2.05
CA ILE A 171 -1.64 1.80 -2.45
C ILE A 171 -0.53 0.74 -2.41
N TYR A 172 0.54 0.98 -3.15
CA TYR A 172 1.76 0.17 -3.07
C TYR A 172 2.42 0.38 -1.72
N SER A 173 2.37 -0.62 -0.87
CA SER A 173 2.60 -0.43 0.57
C SER A 173 3.52 -1.48 1.18
N ILE A 174 3.89 -2.48 0.38
CA ILE A 174 4.82 -3.54 0.74
C ILE A 174 5.87 -3.61 -0.37
N ALA A 175 7.14 -3.69 0.02
CA ALA A 175 8.26 -3.91 -0.88
C ALA A 175 8.95 -5.24 -0.54
N ILE A 176 9.14 -6.09 -1.54
CA ILE A 176 9.96 -7.29 -1.44
C ILE A 176 11.32 -7.01 -2.08
N LEU A 177 12.38 -7.13 -1.29
CA LEU A 177 13.75 -6.77 -1.68
C LEU A 177 14.72 -7.95 -1.49
N PRO A 178 15.84 -7.99 -2.25
CA PRO A 178 16.85 -9.02 -2.07
C PRO A 178 17.56 -8.88 -0.71
N LYS A 179 17.96 -10.00 -0.12
CA LYS A 179 18.55 -10.03 1.23
C LYS A 179 19.86 -9.23 1.35
N ASN A 180 20.65 -9.21 0.28
CA ASN A 180 21.91 -8.45 0.17
C ASN A 180 21.72 -7.05 -0.43
N PHE A 181 20.50 -6.48 -0.38
CA PHE A 181 20.30 -5.14 -0.92
C PHE A 181 20.99 -4.04 -0.10
N HIS A 182 21.33 -4.28 1.18
CA HIS A 182 22.06 -3.36 2.07
C HIS A 182 21.52 -1.92 2.10
N VAL A 183 20.24 -1.73 1.77
CA VAL A 183 19.56 -0.45 1.98
C VAL A 183 18.90 -0.43 3.35
N SER A 184 18.82 0.74 3.96
CA SER A 184 18.03 0.91 5.16
C SER A 184 16.54 0.78 4.83
N THR A 185 15.73 0.38 5.81
CA THR A 185 14.26 0.40 5.69
C THR A 185 13.73 1.80 5.40
N HIS A 186 14.46 2.86 5.75
CA HIS A 186 14.10 4.22 5.38
C HIS A 186 14.12 4.39 3.84
N VAL A 187 15.18 3.98 3.16
CA VAL A 187 15.30 4.10 1.69
C VAL A 187 14.19 3.33 0.97
N SER A 188 13.88 2.11 1.39
CA SER A 188 12.81 1.32 0.76
C SER A 188 11.42 1.93 0.96
N LYS A 189 11.15 2.53 2.13
CA LYS A 189 9.93 3.32 2.36
C LYS A 189 9.87 4.55 1.47
N THR A 190 10.99 5.27 1.32
CA THR A 190 11.04 6.44 0.44
C THR A 190 10.79 6.07 -1.03
N LEU A 191 11.29 4.92 -1.48
CA LEU A 191 10.96 4.38 -2.81
C LEU A 191 9.47 4.06 -2.96
N LEU A 192 8.83 3.47 -1.93
CA LEU A 192 7.38 3.25 -1.95
C LEU A 192 6.60 4.57 -2.02
N TYR A 193 7.00 5.60 -1.27
CA TYR A 193 6.36 6.92 -1.35
C TYR A 193 6.49 7.50 -2.76
N LEU A 194 7.70 7.52 -3.33
CA LEU A 194 7.94 8.01 -4.69
C LEU A 194 7.11 7.26 -5.72
N HIS A 195 7.10 5.92 -5.66
CA HIS A 195 6.35 5.09 -6.61
C HIS A 195 4.85 5.43 -6.60
N ASN A 196 4.24 5.57 -5.42
CA ASN A 196 2.83 5.91 -5.35
C ASN A 196 2.51 7.32 -5.85
N ILE A 197 3.40 8.29 -5.59
CA ILE A 197 3.22 9.66 -6.10
C ILE A 197 3.39 9.70 -7.62
N GLU A 198 4.37 8.98 -8.18
CA GLU A 198 4.55 8.85 -9.63
C GLU A 198 3.35 8.19 -10.30
N HIS A 199 2.85 7.10 -9.72
CA HIS A 199 1.63 6.45 -10.16
C HIS A 199 0.41 7.40 -10.09
N SER A 200 0.31 8.22 -9.04
CA SER A 200 -0.75 9.23 -8.92
C SER A 200 -0.65 10.32 -9.99
N ILE A 201 0.56 10.82 -10.27
CA ILE A 201 0.81 11.80 -11.34
C ILE A 201 0.43 11.22 -12.71
N SER A 202 0.79 9.97 -13.00
CA SER A 202 0.39 9.31 -14.25
C SER A 202 -1.13 9.23 -14.41
N ARG A 203 -1.86 8.93 -13.33
CA ARG A 203 -3.33 8.88 -13.34
C ARG A 203 -3.94 10.28 -13.53
N LEU A 204 -3.33 11.32 -12.98
CA LEU A 204 -3.76 12.71 -13.20
C LEU A 204 -3.54 13.13 -14.65
N ALA A 205 -2.40 12.76 -15.26
CA ALA A 205 -2.14 13.01 -16.68
C ALA A 205 -3.22 12.35 -17.56
N GLN A 206 -3.54 11.07 -17.33
CA GLN A 206 -4.63 10.39 -18.03
C GLN A 206 -6.00 11.07 -17.82
N THR A 207 -6.25 11.58 -16.62
CA THR A 207 -7.50 12.30 -16.32
C THR A 207 -7.55 13.63 -17.08
N ASN A 208 -6.43 14.35 -17.17
CA ASN A 208 -6.29 15.58 -17.95
C ASN A 208 -6.51 15.33 -19.45
N ASP A 209 -5.89 14.29 -20.00
CA ASP A 209 -6.05 13.91 -21.40
C ASP A 209 -7.49 13.52 -21.70
N SER A 210 -8.15 12.80 -20.79
CA SER A 210 -9.57 12.47 -20.92
C SER A 210 -10.44 13.72 -20.93
N LEU A 211 -10.21 14.67 -20.01
CA LEU A 211 -10.94 15.94 -19.95
C LEU A 211 -10.78 16.77 -21.23
N ASN A 212 -9.61 16.77 -21.85
CA ASN A 212 -9.36 17.51 -23.10
C ASN A 212 -10.15 16.95 -24.30
N ASN A 213 -10.60 15.70 -24.21
CA ASN A 213 -11.39 15.05 -25.25
C ASN A 213 -12.91 15.12 -25.02
N LEU A 214 -13.35 15.65 -23.87
CA LEU A 214 -14.77 15.82 -23.57
C LEU A 214 -15.32 17.10 -24.21
N LYS A 215 -16.59 17.04 -24.62
CA LYS A 215 -17.34 18.22 -25.03
C LYS A 215 -17.80 18.98 -23.79
N GLU A 216 -17.91 20.30 -23.88
CA GLU A 216 -18.41 21.14 -22.78
C GLU A 216 -19.82 20.75 -22.31
N SER A 217 -20.63 20.18 -23.20
CA SER A 217 -21.96 19.68 -22.88
C SER A 217 -21.97 18.38 -22.07
N ASP A 218 -20.83 17.68 -21.95
CA ASP A 218 -20.70 16.42 -21.23
C ASP A 218 -20.45 16.67 -19.73
N ILE A 219 -21.47 17.21 -19.07
CA ILE A 219 -21.44 17.63 -17.66
C ILE A 219 -21.11 16.45 -16.73
N ASP A 220 -21.71 15.30 -16.99
CA ASP A 220 -21.51 14.09 -16.18
C ASP A 220 -20.09 13.56 -16.34
N GLY A 221 -19.58 13.49 -17.59
CA GLY A 221 -18.20 13.08 -17.86
C GLY A 221 -17.18 14.00 -17.20
N ILE A 222 -17.39 15.33 -17.27
CA ILE A 222 -16.51 16.31 -16.61
C ILE A 222 -16.51 16.09 -15.09
N SER A 223 -17.68 15.96 -14.48
CA SER A 223 -17.82 15.76 -13.03
C SER A 223 -17.19 14.44 -12.57
N GLU A 224 -17.32 13.37 -13.36
CA GLU A 224 -16.67 12.08 -13.11
C GLU A 224 -15.13 12.20 -13.06
N LYS A 225 -14.54 13.00 -13.97
CA LYS A 225 -13.08 13.23 -13.99
C LYS A 225 -12.60 14.09 -12.83
N VAL A 226 -13.39 15.09 -12.42
CA VAL A 226 -13.07 15.86 -11.19
C VAL A 226 -13.17 14.97 -9.94
N ASN A 227 -14.17 14.10 -9.85
CA ASN A 227 -14.28 13.13 -8.75
C ASN A 227 -13.14 12.11 -8.75
N SER A 228 -12.67 11.70 -9.93
CA SER A 228 -11.46 10.87 -10.04
C SER A 228 -10.21 11.60 -9.57
N THR A 229 -10.08 12.89 -9.90
CA THR A 229 -9.00 13.76 -9.40
C THR A 229 -9.05 13.92 -7.89
N ARG A 230 -10.24 14.11 -7.31
CA ARG A 230 -10.46 14.15 -5.85
C ARG A 230 -9.93 12.89 -5.17
N ARG A 231 -10.27 11.71 -5.70
CA ARG A 231 -9.79 10.42 -5.15
C ARG A 231 -8.27 10.27 -5.25
N ILE A 232 -7.67 10.76 -6.33
CA ILE A 232 -6.21 10.75 -6.48
C ILE A 232 -5.55 11.69 -5.46
N LEU A 233 -6.08 12.90 -5.29
CA LEU A 233 -5.61 13.85 -4.28
C LEU A 233 -5.71 13.27 -2.86
N GLU A 234 -6.82 12.63 -2.51
CA GLU A 234 -6.96 11.96 -1.22
C GLU A 234 -5.89 10.88 -1.00
N SER A 235 -5.56 10.10 -2.04
CA SER A 235 -4.47 9.12 -1.97
C SER A 235 -3.12 9.78 -1.72
N ILE A 236 -2.81 10.86 -2.44
CA ILE A 236 -1.56 11.64 -2.29
C ILE A 236 -1.44 12.17 -0.86
N LEU A 237 -2.49 12.79 -0.33
CA LEU A 237 -2.46 13.37 1.02
C LEU A 237 -2.40 12.29 2.12
N LYS A 238 -3.01 11.12 1.91
CA LYS A 238 -2.86 9.97 2.83
C LYS A 238 -1.43 9.46 2.89
N ILE A 239 -0.75 9.41 1.74
CA ILE A 239 0.67 9.08 1.65
C ILE A 239 1.49 10.14 2.38
N GLU A 240 1.17 11.41 2.18
CA GLU A 240 1.87 12.51 2.84
C GLU A 240 1.70 12.53 4.36
N CYS A 241 0.49 12.28 4.86
CA CYS A 241 0.30 12.11 6.30
C CYS A 241 1.21 11.02 6.85
N CYS A 242 1.34 9.89 6.15
CA CYS A 242 2.27 8.84 6.56
C CYS A 242 3.73 9.30 6.50
N PHE A 243 4.14 9.97 5.43
CA PHE A 243 5.50 10.50 5.25
C PHE A 243 5.89 11.46 6.37
N ARG A 244 4.97 12.35 6.76
CA ARG A 244 5.16 13.34 7.84
C ARG A 244 4.88 12.79 9.24
N ASN A 245 4.57 11.51 9.39
CA ASN A 245 4.14 10.89 10.65
C ASN A 245 2.93 11.58 11.32
N VAL A 246 2.02 12.15 10.52
CA VAL A 246 0.78 12.76 10.99
C VAL A 246 -0.25 11.67 11.31
N VAL A 247 -0.72 11.66 12.56
CA VAL A 247 -1.69 10.67 13.03
C VAL A 247 -3.11 11.06 12.62
N LEU A 248 -3.80 10.14 11.94
CA LEU A 248 -5.20 10.29 11.58
C LEU A 248 -6.08 9.46 12.52
N ASN A 249 -7.04 10.10 13.20
CA ASN A 249 -7.92 9.47 14.19
C ASN A 249 -9.10 8.69 13.58
N LYS A 250 -9.03 8.38 12.28
CA LYS A 250 -10.10 7.71 11.51
C LYS A 250 -9.48 6.57 10.69
N ASN A 251 -10.28 5.55 10.40
CA ASN A 251 -9.85 4.47 9.51
C ASN A 251 -9.61 4.97 8.08
N TYR A 252 -8.74 4.27 7.33
CA TYR A 252 -8.39 4.62 5.96
C TYR A 252 -9.60 4.97 5.06
N SER A 253 -10.67 4.17 5.13
CA SER A 253 -11.89 4.35 4.32
C SER A 253 -12.83 5.46 4.81
N GLN A 254 -12.59 6.01 6.01
CA GLN A 254 -13.44 7.02 6.64
C GLN A 254 -12.82 8.43 6.59
N VAL A 255 -11.54 8.52 6.20
CA VAL A 255 -10.83 9.80 6.05
C VAL A 255 -11.25 10.46 4.75
N LEU A 256 -11.90 11.62 4.86
CA LEU A 256 -12.33 12.46 3.75
C LEU A 256 -11.27 13.54 3.42
N LEU A 257 -11.36 14.14 2.23
CA LEU A 257 -10.45 15.22 1.83
C LEU A 257 -10.33 16.36 2.87
N GLY A 258 -11.44 16.79 3.45
CA GLY A 258 -11.43 17.86 4.47
C GLY A 258 -10.68 17.47 5.74
N ASP A 259 -10.71 16.19 6.13
CA ASP A 259 -9.92 15.68 7.26
C ASP A 259 -8.42 15.76 6.95
N LEU A 260 -8.03 15.44 5.71
CA LEU A 260 -6.64 15.45 5.25
C LEU A 260 -6.07 16.87 5.16
N PHE A 261 -6.82 17.81 4.59
CA PHE A 261 -6.42 19.22 4.57
C PHE A 261 -6.24 19.77 5.98
N LYS A 262 -7.13 19.42 6.91
CA LYS A 262 -6.99 19.83 8.31
C LYS A 262 -5.75 19.22 8.96
N ALA A 263 -5.52 17.92 8.76
CA ALA A 263 -4.41 17.19 9.37
C ALA A 263 -3.04 17.71 8.89
N LEU A 264 -2.94 18.14 7.64
CA LEU A 264 -1.70 18.67 7.07
C LEU A 264 -1.56 20.19 7.20
N ARG A 265 -2.60 20.91 7.65
CA ARG A 265 -2.61 22.38 7.61
C ARG A 265 -1.44 23.01 8.35
N ASP A 266 -1.09 22.48 9.51
CA ASP A 266 -0.05 23.05 10.37
C ASP A 266 1.37 22.79 9.82
N GLU A 267 1.52 21.76 8.99
CA GLU A 267 2.78 21.39 8.31
C GLU A 267 3.04 22.20 7.03
N LYS A 268 2.14 23.14 6.67
CA LYS A 268 2.14 23.83 5.39
C LYS A 268 2.37 25.33 5.49
N ASP A 269 3.08 25.87 4.50
CA ASP A 269 3.22 27.30 4.28
C ASP A 269 1.88 27.96 3.88
N GLU A 270 1.83 29.29 3.95
CA GLU A 270 0.61 30.04 3.62
C GLU A 270 0.19 29.85 2.16
N THR A 271 1.14 29.70 1.23
CA THR A 271 0.85 29.43 -0.18
C THR A 271 0.11 28.12 -0.36
N THR A 272 0.54 27.06 0.31
CA THR A 272 -0.07 25.73 0.24
C THR A 272 -1.42 25.71 0.97
N LYS A 273 -1.56 26.44 2.09
CA LYS A 273 -2.85 26.61 2.76
C LYS A 273 -3.88 27.29 1.86
N LEU A 274 -3.48 28.34 1.14
CA LEU A 274 -4.33 29.01 0.15
C LEU A 274 -4.72 28.05 -0.99
N LEU A 275 -3.76 27.25 -1.47
CA LEU A 275 -4.02 26.20 -2.46
C LEU A 275 -5.07 25.18 -1.96
N PHE A 276 -4.97 24.72 -0.73
CA PHE A 276 -5.97 23.81 -0.14
C PHE A 276 -7.36 24.45 -0.08
N GLY A 277 -7.44 25.72 0.32
CA GLY A 277 -8.69 26.48 0.30
C GLY A 277 -9.31 26.54 -1.10
N ARG A 278 -8.49 26.88 -2.11
CA ARG A 278 -8.93 26.95 -3.51
C ARG A 278 -9.35 25.60 -4.08
N LEU A 279 -8.61 24.54 -3.78
CA LEU A 279 -8.96 23.18 -4.18
C LEU A 279 -10.28 22.74 -3.55
N ALA A 280 -10.50 23.01 -2.26
CA ALA A 280 -11.74 22.68 -1.57
C ALA A 280 -12.95 23.38 -2.22
N GLU A 281 -12.83 24.69 -2.51
CA GLU A 281 -13.85 25.47 -3.20
C GLU A 281 -14.19 24.87 -4.57
N LEU A 282 -13.18 24.68 -5.43
CA LEU A 282 -13.38 24.17 -6.78
C LEU A 282 -13.97 22.77 -6.77
N LEU A 283 -13.41 21.85 -5.98
CA LEU A 283 -13.86 20.46 -5.94
C LEU A 283 -15.31 20.33 -5.46
N ASN A 284 -15.79 21.23 -4.60
CA ASN A 284 -17.17 21.22 -4.11
C ASN A 284 -18.19 21.68 -5.15
N LYS A 285 -17.78 22.44 -6.19
CA LYS A 285 -18.67 22.79 -7.31
C LYS A 285 -19.06 21.56 -8.14
N PHE A 286 -18.22 20.53 -8.16
CA PHE A 286 -18.43 19.30 -8.95
C PHE A 286 -18.99 18.13 -8.13
N SER A 287 -19.43 18.35 -6.88
CA SER A 287 -20.16 17.32 -6.15
C SER A 287 -21.59 17.18 -6.70
N HIS A 288 -22.12 15.95 -6.71
CA HIS A 288 -23.54 15.73 -7.01
C HIS A 288 -24.40 16.65 -6.14
N ASP A 289 -25.34 17.36 -6.77
CA ASP A 289 -26.27 18.32 -6.14
C ASP A 289 -25.69 19.69 -5.71
N SER A 290 -24.55 20.13 -6.24
CA SER A 290 -24.00 21.45 -5.90
C SER A 290 -24.87 22.62 -6.38
N GLY A 291 -25.73 22.42 -7.39
CA GLY A 291 -26.51 23.46 -8.06
C GLY A 291 -25.66 24.46 -8.87
N HIS A 292 -24.35 24.24 -8.99
CA HIS A 292 -23.43 25.10 -9.73
C HIS A 292 -23.29 24.65 -11.18
N PRO A 293 -23.09 25.57 -12.14
CA PRO A 293 -22.75 25.20 -13.50
C PRO A 293 -21.39 24.49 -13.54
N VAL A 294 -21.33 23.38 -14.27
CA VAL A 294 -20.11 22.62 -14.49
C VAL A 294 -19.33 23.27 -15.63
N ILE A 295 -18.15 23.81 -15.30
CA ILE A 295 -17.28 24.51 -16.25
C ILE A 295 -16.02 23.68 -16.51
N VAL A 296 -15.77 23.32 -17.77
CA VAL A 296 -14.64 22.46 -18.15
C VAL A 296 -13.29 23.07 -17.79
N ASP A 297 -13.14 24.40 -17.90
CA ASP A 297 -11.89 25.08 -17.55
C ASP A 297 -11.60 25.05 -16.05
N GLU A 298 -12.63 25.13 -15.21
CA GLU A 298 -12.48 24.92 -13.76
C GLU A 298 -12.08 23.47 -13.45
N ALA A 299 -12.62 22.49 -14.18
CA ALA A 299 -12.23 21.09 -14.03
C ALA A 299 -10.75 20.87 -14.42
N LYS A 300 -10.31 21.43 -15.55
CA LYS A 300 -8.90 21.41 -15.98
C LYS A 300 -7.99 22.07 -14.94
N LEU A 301 -8.40 23.21 -14.40
CA LEU A 301 -7.67 23.90 -13.35
C LEU A 301 -7.49 23.02 -12.10
N VAL A 302 -8.53 22.31 -11.66
CA VAL A 302 -8.42 21.37 -10.53
C VAL A 302 -7.34 20.32 -10.80
N VAL A 303 -7.33 19.71 -11.99
CA VAL A 303 -6.32 18.68 -12.33
C VAL A 303 -4.91 19.26 -12.30
N LEU A 304 -4.71 20.44 -12.90
CA LEU A 304 -3.41 21.12 -12.93
C LEU A 304 -2.92 21.48 -11.52
N LEU A 305 -3.79 21.97 -10.65
CA LEU A 305 -3.44 22.30 -9.27
C LEU A 305 -3.02 21.05 -8.48
N VAL A 306 -3.75 19.93 -8.64
CA VAL A 306 -3.39 18.67 -7.98
C VAL A 306 -2.10 18.07 -8.55
N MET A 307 -1.88 18.14 -9.88
CA MET A 307 -0.62 17.72 -10.50
C MET A 307 0.57 18.54 -10.00
N THR A 308 0.39 19.85 -9.87
CA THR A 308 1.42 20.76 -9.34
C THR A 308 1.76 20.38 -7.90
N TYR A 309 0.75 20.21 -7.06
CA TYR A 309 0.93 19.76 -5.68
C TYR A 309 1.68 18.43 -5.59
N ALA A 310 1.26 17.42 -6.36
CA ALA A 310 1.88 16.11 -6.39
C ALA A 310 3.36 16.17 -6.84
N THR A 311 3.67 17.06 -7.79
CA THR A 311 5.03 17.26 -8.31
C THR A 311 5.94 17.93 -7.27
N ILE A 312 5.42 18.93 -6.56
CA ILE A 312 6.15 19.57 -5.45
C ILE A 312 6.45 18.53 -4.37
N PHE A 313 5.43 17.79 -3.93
CA PHE A 313 5.59 16.77 -2.90
C PHE A 313 6.55 15.64 -3.34
N LYS A 314 6.49 15.21 -4.61
CA LYS A 314 7.47 14.28 -5.19
C LYS A 314 8.90 14.77 -5.04
N ASN A 315 9.15 16.05 -5.31
CA ASN A 315 10.48 16.64 -5.20
C ASN A 315 10.94 16.72 -3.74
N GLU A 316 10.03 17.03 -2.80
CA GLU A 316 10.33 16.96 -1.36
C GLU A 316 10.79 15.56 -0.95
N ILE A 317 10.06 14.51 -1.35
CA ILE A 317 10.44 13.12 -1.04
C ILE A 317 11.81 12.77 -1.65
N LYS A 318 12.10 13.21 -2.87
CA LYS A 318 13.41 12.95 -3.53
C LYS A 318 14.57 13.57 -2.78
N ASN A 319 14.37 14.75 -2.18
CA ASN A 319 15.41 15.44 -1.44
C ASN A 319 15.81 14.72 -0.15
N GLU A 320 15.00 13.78 0.37
CA GLU A 320 15.39 12.94 1.51
C GLU A 320 16.34 11.78 1.15
N ILE A 321 16.43 11.41 -0.13
CA ILE A 321 17.33 10.34 -0.60
C ILE A 321 18.71 10.89 -1.01
N SER A 322 18.81 12.20 -1.24
CA SER A 322 20.03 12.87 -1.76
C SER A 322 21.01 13.24 -0.65
#